data_AF-A0FEV9-F1
#
_entry.id   AF-A0FEV9-F1
#
_cell.length_a   1.000
_cell.length_b   1.000
_cell.length_c   1.000
_cell.angle_alpha   90.00
_cell.angle_beta   90.00
_cell.angle_gamma   90.00
#
_symmetry.space_group_name_H-M   'P 1'
#
loop_
_entity.id
_entity.type
_entity.pdbx_description
1 polymer ?
#
loop_
_entity_poly.entity_id
_entity_poly.type
_entity_poly.pdbx_seq_one_letter_code
_entity_poly.pdbx_strand_id
1 'polypeptide(L)' 'SGSCPPNWITHENSCYLFSTSLASWNRSKRQCSQLGSYLLKIDSSK' A
#
# COMPACT_ATOMS: atom_id res chain seq x y z
N SER A 1 17.21 -2.86 10.25
CA SER A 1 16.98 -2.74 8.79
C SER A 1 15.71 -3.48 8.44
N GLY A 2 14.56 -2.79 8.44
CA GLY A 2 13.32 -3.41 8.01
C GLY A 2 13.27 -3.39 6.49
N SER A 3 13.56 -4.51 5.83
CA SER A 3 13.28 -4.63 4.41
C SER A 3 11.77 -4.71 4.22
N CYS A 4 11.22 -4.04 3.22
CA CYS A 4 9.82 -4.22 2.85
C CYS A 4 9.55 -5.69 2.47
N PRO A 5 8.31 -6.17 2.61
CA PRO A 5 7.95 -7.52 2.18
C PRO A 5 8.24 -7.74 0.69
N PRO A 6 8.39 -8.99 0.23
CA PRO A 6 8.61 -9.28 -1.18
C PRO A 6 7.53 -8.66 -2.06
N ASN A 7 7.95 -8.05 -3.19
CA ASN A 7 7.10 -7.36 -4.16
C ASN A 7 6.49 -6.03 -3.70
N TRP A 8 6.96 -5.47 -2.57
CA TRP A 8 6.62 -4.11 -2.15
C TRP A 8 7.74 -3.15 -2.54
N ILE A 9 7.35 -1.93 -2.87
CA ILE A 9 8.28 -0.85 -3.22
C ILE A 9 8.61 -0.09 -1.95
N THR A 10 9.89 0.05 -1.65
CA THR A 10 10.38 0.89 -0.55
C THR A 10 10.49 2.33 -1.03
N HIS A 11 9.88 3.26 -0.29
CA HIS A 11 10.13 4.69 -0.47
C HIS A 11 10.12 5.38 0.89
N GLU A 12 11.20 6.10 1.19
CA GLU A 12 11.47 6.67 2.50
C GLU A 12 11.30 5.64 3.65
N ASN A 13 10.41 5.91 4.59
CA ASN A 13 10.11 5.08 5.75
C ASN A 13 8.89 4.18 5.55
N SER A 14 8.40 4.03 4.31
CA SER A 14 7.16 3.30 4.01
C SER A 14 7.34 2.25 2.91
N CYS A 15 6.45 1.26 2.94
CA CYS A 15 6.34 0.21 1.93
C CYS A 15 5.03 0.34 1.18
N TYR A 16 5.08 0.24 -0.15
CA TYR A 16 3.94 0.45 -1.03
C TYR A 16 3.70 -0.78 -1.91
N LEU A 17 2.44 -1.12 -2.12
CA LEU A 17 2.03 -2.19 -3.03
C LEU A 17 1.04 -1.63 -4.05
N PHE A 18 1.35 -1.79 -5.34
CA PHE A 18 0.43 -1.47 -6.41
C PHE A 18 -0.42 -2.69 -6.74
N SER A 19 -1.74 -2.56 -6.55
CA SER A 19 -2.71 -3.55 -7.01
C SER A 19 -3.20 -3.16 -8.40
N THR A 20 -3.09 -4.07 -9.36
CA THR A 20 -3.65 -3.91 -10.72
C THR A 20 -5.09 -4.42 -10.83
N SER A 21 -5.66 -4.95 -9.74
CA SER A 21 -7.02 -5.45 -9.70
C SER A 21 -8.04 -4.30 -9.62
N LEU A 22 -9.08 -4.37 -10.45
CA LEU A 22 -10.22 -3.45 -10.39
C LEU A 22 -11.08 -3.77 -9.16
N ALA A 23 -11.19 -2.81 -8.26
CA ALA A 23 -12.01 -2.91 -7.05
C ALA A 23 -12.63 -1.56 -6.71
N SER A 24 -13.80 -1.57 -6.07
CA SER A 24 -14.36 -0.35 -5.49
C SER A 24 -13.48 0.13 -4.33
N TRP A 25 -13.54 1.43 -4.03
CA TRP A 25 -12.74 2.03 -2.97
C TRP A 25 -12.83 1.27 -1.63
N ASN A 26 -14.04 0.87 -1.23
CA ASN A 26 -14.27 0.11 -0.01
C ASN A 26 -13.67 -1.30 -0.06
N ARG A 27 -13.64 -1.95 -1.23
CA ARG A 27 -12.98 -3.25 -1.39
C ARG A 27 -11.47 -3.09 -1.34
N SER A 28 -10.90 -2.11 -2.03
CA SER A 28 -9.45 -1.83 -1.99
C SER A 28 -8.97 -1.54 -0.58
N LYS A 29 -9.74 -0.76 0.20
CA LYS A 29 -9.42 -0.49 1.61
C LYS A 29 -9.38 -1.76 2.46
N ARG A 30 -10.36 -2.65 2.30
CA ARG A 30 -10.38 -3.96 3.01
C ARG A 30 -9.21 -4.84 2.59
N GLN A 31 -8.87 -4.88 1.30
CA GLN A 31 -7.74 -5.66 0.79
C GLN A 31 -6.41 -5.20 1.40
N CYS A 32 -6.16 -3.88 1.46
CA CYS A 32 -4.97 -3.35 2.13
C CYS A 32 -4.92 -3.77 3.61
N SER A 33 -6.05 -3.66 4.33
CA SER A 33 -6.11 -4.09 5.74
C SER A 33 -5.84 -5.59 5.93
N GLN A 34 -6.28 -6.44 5.00
CA GLN A 34 -5.97 -7.89 5.03
C GLN A 34 -4.48 -8.19 4.84
N LEU A 35 -3.74 -7.29 4.18
CA LEU A 35 -2.29 -7.39 4.00
C LEU A 35 -1.50 -6.74 5.15
N GLY A 36 -2.17 -6.31 6.23
CA GLY A 36 -1.53 -5.60 7.34
C GLY A 36 -1.12 -4.16 6.99
N SER A 37 -1.74 -3.56 5.97
CA SER A 37 -1.46 -2.19 5.52
C SER A 37 -2.71 -1.33 5.39
N TYR A 38 -2.53 -0.12 4.86
CA TYR A 38 -3.60 0.84 4.65
C TYR A 38 -3.69 1.21 3.17
N LEU A 39 -4.90 1.53 2.71
CA LEU A 39 -5.07 2.14 1.39
C LEU A 39 -4.28 3.44 1.36
N LEU A 40 -3.45 3.61 0.33
CA LEU A 40 -2.53 4.74 0.22
C LEU A 40 -3.27 6.07 0.36
N LYS A 41 -2.77 6.90 1.27
CA LYS A 41 -3.14 8.31 1.40
C LYS A 41 -1.91 9.14 1.06
N ILE A 42 -2.08 10.07 0.13
CA ILE A 42 -1.01 10.97 -0.30
C ILE A 42 -1.25 12.30 0.42
N ASP A 43 -0.41 12.57 1.43
CA ASP A 43 -0.54 13.76 2.28
C ASP A 43 0.43 14.89 1.87
N SER A 44 1.31 14.65 0.91
CA SER A 44 2.23 15.64 0.34
C SER A 44 2.27 15.58 -1.18
N SER A 45 2.50 16.72 -1.83
CA SER A 45 2.58 16.85 -3.29
C SER A 45 4.00 16.76 -3.84
N LYS A 46 5.00 16.47 -2.99
CA LYS A 46 6.42 16.44 -3.35
C LYS A 46 6.87 15.03 -3.68
#